data_AF-A0A7L3LT84-F1
#
_entry.id   AF-A0A7L3LT84-F1
#
_cell.length_a   1.000
_cell.length_b   1.000
_cell.length_c   1.000
_cell.angle_alpha   90.00
_cell.angle_beta   90.00
_cell.angle_gamma   90.00
#
_symmetry.space_group_name_H-M   'P 1'
#
loop_
_entity.id
_entity.type
_entity.pdbx_description
1 polymer ?
#
loop_
_entity_poly.entity_id
_entity_poly.type
_entity_poly.pdbx_seq_one_letter_code
_entity_poly.pdbx_strand_id
1 'polypeptide(L)'
;FCPLLQIPVLHKALAMSKRPLLLYASPWTAPAWIRSNGDVRGKGTLKGKAGDKYHKTWANYFVKFLDEYAKHNVTFWAVTAQNEPLAAIFTPPLFPTIAFTAAQQRDFVVRDLGPALAKSPHPTRIIILDDQRI
;
A
#
# COMPACT_ATOMS: atom_id res chain seq x y z
N PHE A 1 -11.61 -6.62 -4.62
CA PHE A 1 -10.53 -7.59 -4.38
C PHE A 1 -11.01 -8.56 -3.30
N CYS A 2 -11.01 -9.87 -3.57
CA CYS A 2 -11.47 -10.89 -2.63
C CYS A 2 -10.27 -11.72 -2.13
N PRO A 3 -9.80 -11.50 -0.88
CA PRO A 3 -8.66 -12.23 -0.31
C PRO A 3 -8.82 -13.76 -0.35
N LEU A 4 -10.08 -14.23 -0.29
CA LEU A 4 -10.44 -15.64 -0.30
C LEU A 4 -10.00 -16.37 -1.58
N LEU A 5 -9.84 -15.67 -2.70
CA LEU A 5 -9.35 -16.26 -3.94
C LEU A 5 -7.82 -16.25 -4.03
N GLN A 6 -7.16 -15.24 -3.46
CA GLN A 6 -5.71 -15.06 -3.60
C GLN A 6 -4.90 -15.95 -2.65
N ILE A 7 -5.34 -16.07 -1.39
CA ILE A 7 -4.61 -16.83 -0.36
C ILE A 7 -4.40 -18.30 -0.77
N PRO A 8 -5.41 -19.05 -1.25
CA PRO A 8 -5.21 -20.42 -1.69
C PRO A 8 -4.22 -20.55 -2.86
N VAL A 9 -4.21 -19.58 -3.78
CA VAL A 9 -3.27 -19.54 -4.91
C VAL A 9 -1.85 -19.28 -4.42
N LEU A 10 -1.67 -18.37 -3.46
CA LEU A 10 -0.38 -18.10 -2.84
C LEU A 10 0.19 -19.33 -2.12
N HIS A 11 -0.63 -20.07 -1.37
CA HIS A 11 -0.20 -21.32 -0.73
C HIS A 11 0.25 -22.37 -1.75
N LYS A 12 -0.49 -22.53 -2.85
CA LYS A 12 -0.09 -23.44 -3.93
C LYS A 12 1.24 -23.03 -4.55
N ALA A 13 1.43 -21.75 -4.85
CA ALA A 13 2.68 -21.24 -5.41
C ALA A 13 3.86 -21.44 -4.45
N LEU A 14 3.67 -21.16 -3.16
CA LEU A 14 4.69 -21.37 -2.12
C LEU A 14 5.06 -22.86 -1.98
N ALA A 15 4.09 -23.76 -1.99
CA ALA A 15 4.32 -25.20 -1.88
C ALA A 15 5.03 -25.81 -3.11
N MET A 16 4.81 -25.23 -4.30
CA MET A 16 5.42 -25.71 -5.55
C MET A 16 6.84 -25.16 -5.77
N SER A 17 7.22 -24.08 -5.09
CA SER A 17 8.51 -23.45 -5.32
C SER A 17 9.65 -24.22 -4.64
N LYS A 18 10.73 -24.47 -5.40
CA LYS A 18 11.98 -25.02 -4.85
C LYS A 18 12.84 -23.99 -4.13
N ARG A 19 12.51 -22.69 -4.25
CA ARG A 19 13.24 -21.57 -3.63
C ARG A 19 12.28 -20.75 -2.76
N PRO A 20 12.77 -20.10 -1.69
CA PRO A 20 11.95 -19.16 -0.93
C PRO A 20 11.39 -18.06 -1.84
N LEU A 21 10.08 -17.86 -1.84
CA LEU A 21 9.43 -16.77 -2.57
C LEU A 21 9.34 -15.55 -1.67
N LEU A 22 9.74 -14.39 -2.19
CA LEU A 22 9.59 -13.10 -1.52
C LEU A 22 8.34 -12.42 -2.05
N LEU A 23 7.35 -12.25 -1.18
CA LEU A 23 6.11 -11.56 -1.53
C LEU A 23 6.24 -10.06 -1.28
N TYR A 24 5.69 -9.25 -2.18
CA TYR A 24 5.45 -7.84 -1.91
C TYR A 24 4.01 -7.45 -2.26
N ALA A 25 3.50 -6.41 -1.61
CA ALA A 25 2.16 -5.87 -1.87
C ALA A 25 2.21 -4.38 -2.22
N SER A 26 1.34 -3.96 -3.12
CA SER A 26 1.22 -2.57 -3.57
C SER A 26 -0.26 -2.16 -3.58
N PRO A 27 -0.66 -1.08 -2.88
CA PRO A 27 -2.03 -0.63 -2.90
C PRO A 27 -2.30 0.31 -4.07
N TRP A 28 -3.43 0.11 -4.74
CA TRP A 28 -3.92 1.02 -5.78
C TRP A 28 -4.66 2.23 -5.22
N THR A 29 -5.55 2.03 -4.25
CA THR A 29 -6.31 3.12 -3.63
C THR A 29 -6.57 2.85 -2.17
N ALA A 30 -6.73 3.92 -1.41
CA ALA A 30 -7.30 3.90 -0.08
C ALA A 30 -8.83 4.04 -0.14
N PRO A 31 -9.53 3.80 0.98
CA PRO A 31 -10.97 4.00 1.08
C PRO A 31 -11.39 5.42 0.66
N ALA A 32 -12.49 5.52 -0.08
CA ALA A 32 -12.99 6.78 -0.63
C ALA A 32 -13.10 7.91 0.42
N TRP A 33 -13.51 7.59 1.64
CA TRP A 33 -13.74 8.59 2.69
C TRP A 33 -12.46 9.29 3.20
N ILE A 34 -11.27 8.69 3.03
CA ILE A 34 -9.98 9.36 3.35
C ILE A 34 -9.35 10.09 2.16
N ARG A 35 -9.93 9.96 0.97
CA ARG A 35 -9.44 10.63 -0.24
C ARG A 35 -10.09 11.99 -0.44
N SER A 36 -9.33 12.95 -0.96
CA SER A 36 -9.79 14.34 -1.15
C SER A 36 -10.98 14.47 -2.10
N ASN A 37 -11.10 13.57 -3.08
CA ASN A 37 -12.19 13.54 -4.05
C ASN A 37 -13.38 12.65 -3.65
N GLY A 38 -13.28 11.88 -2.56
CA GLY A 38 -14.38 11.02 -2.11
C GLY A 38 -14.73 9.85 -3.04
N ASP A 39 -13.89 9.54 -4.05
CA ASP A 39 -14.04 8.41 -4.98
C ASP A 39 -12.75 7.56 -4.95
N VAL A 40 -12.87 6.28 -5.26
CA VAL A 40 -11.74 5.34 -5.40
C VAL A 40 -11.00 5.48 -6.73
N ARG A 41 -11.50 6.26 -7.69
CA ARG A 41 -10.87 6.56 -8.99
C ARG A 41 -10.63 8.06 -9.15
N GLY A 42 -10.03 8.46 -10.27
CA GLY A 42 -9.82 9.86 -10.63
C GLY A 42 -8.77 10.57 -9.78
N LYS A 43 -8.62 11.88 -10.03
CA LYS A 43 -7.62 12.72 -9.36
C LYS A 43 -7.98 12.93 -7.89
N GLY A 44 -7.17 12.39 -6.99
CA GLY A 44 -7.32 12.59 -5.56
C GLY A 44 -6.09 12.15 -4.78
N THR A 45 -5.82 12.84 -3.69
CA THR A 45 -4.76 12.54 -2.72
C THR A 45 -5.41 12.07 -1.42
N LEU A 46 -4.62 11.65 -0.43
CA LEU A 46 -5.11 11.58 0.94
C LEU A 46 -5.55 12.98 1.42
N LYS A 47 -6.60 13.04 2.25
CA LYS A 47 -7.01 14.27 2.94
C LYS A 47 -5.93 14.71 3.90
N GLY A 48 -5.79 16.03 4.05
CA GLY A 48 -4.89 16.64 5.02
C GLY A 48 -3.41 16.46 4.68
N LYS A 49 -2.59 16.13 5.68
CA LYS A 49 -1.12 16.09 5.55
C LYS A 49 -0.47 15.01 6.44
N ALA A 50 0.70 14.54 6.03
CA ALA A 50 1.46 13.54 6.77
C ALA A 50 1.61 13.90 8.27
N GLY A 51 1.41 12.91 9.14
CA GLY A 51 1.33 13.04 10.59
C GLY A 51 -0.11 13.21 11.14
N ASP A 52 -1.09 13.47 10.28
CA ASP A 52 -2.49 13.64 10.68
C ASP A 52 -3.27 12.32 10.82
N LYS A 53 -4.56 12.44 11.17
CA LYS A 53 -5.43 11.28 11.36
C LYS A 53 -5.66 10.48 10.07
N TYR A 54 -5.67 11.10 8.89
CA TYR A 54 -5.94 10.42 7.63
C TYR A 54 -4.72 9.61 7.18
N HIS A 55 -3.53 10.19 7.29
CA HIS A 55 -2.27 9.52 6.94
C HIS A 55 -1.93 8.41 7.93
N LYS A 56 -2.13 8.63 9.24
CA LYS A 56 -2.00 7.58 10.26
C LYS A 56 -3.01 6.45 10.05
N THR A 57 -4.25 6.77 9.68
CA THR A 57 -5.25 5.75 9.35
C THR A 57 -4.80 4.92 8.16
N TRP A 58 -4.24 5.56 7.12
CA TRP A 58 -3.73 4.86 5.95
C TRP A 58 -2.53 3.98 6.29
N ALA A 59 -1.57 4.47 7.07
CA ALA A 59 -0.45 3.66 7.56
C ALA A 59 -0.92 2.44 8.39
N ASN A 60 -1.90 2.63 9.28
CA ASN A 60 -2.49 1.53 10.06
C ASN A 60 -3.23 0.52 9.17
N TYR A 61 -3.73 0.94 8.01
CA TYR A 61 -4.35 0.03 7.05
C TYR A 61 -3.33 -0.97 6.48
N PHE A 62 -2.09 -0.54 6.20
CA PHE A 62 -1.02 -1.46 5.81
C PHE A 62 -0.74 -2.50 6.90
N VAL A 63 -0.62 -2.07 8.16
CA VAL A 63 -0.39 -2.98 9.29
C VAL A 63 -1.53 -4.00 9.40
N LYS A 64 -2.78 -3.55 9.31
CA LYS A 64 -3.95 -4.45 9.33
C LYS A 64 -3.95 -5.43 8.15
N PHE A 65 -3.57 -4.99 6.95
CA PHE A 65 -3.42 -5.88 5.81
C PHE A 65 -2.40 -6.99 6.10
N LEU A 66 -1.25 -6.64 6.66
CA LEU A 66 -0.21 -7.60 7.04
C LEU A 66 -0.68 -8.53 8.16
N ASP A 67 -1.37 -8.00 9.18
CA ASP A 67 -1.95 -8.78 10.26
C ASP A 67 -2.93 -9.84 9.73
N GLU A 68 -3.85 -9.45 8.85
CA GLU A 68 -4.83 -10.38 8.29
C GLU A 68 -4.17 -11.47 7.44
N TYR A 69 -3.18 -11.15 6.61
CA TYR A 69 -2.46 -12.18 5.84
C TYR A 69 -1.59 -13.09 6.73
N ALA A 70 -1.02 -12.55 7.81
CA ALA A 70 -0.24 -13.33 8.77
C ALA A 70 -1.10 -14.39 9.49
N LYS A 71 -2.39 -14.13 9.76
CA LYS A 71 -3.33 -15.15 10.28
C LYS A 71 -3.48 -16.36 9.36
N HIS A 72 -3.18 -16.19 8.08
CA HIS A 72 -3.18 -17.25 7.07
C HIS A 72 -1.77 -17.77 6.76
N ASN A 73 -0.77 -17.51 7.61
CA ASN A 73 0.63 -17.90 7.40
C ASN A 73 1.24 -17.34 6.09
N VAL A 74 0.78 -16.16 5.65
CA VAL A 74 1.35 -15.46 4.50
C VAL A 74 2.05 -14.19 5.01
N THR A 75 3.35 -14.09 4.75
CA THR A 75 4.17 -12.93 5.17
C THR A 75 4.74 -12.21 3.95
N PHE A 76 4.94 -10.90 4.09
CA PHE A 76 5.43 -10.05 3.01
C PHE A 76 6.84 -9.55 3.32
N TRP A 77 7.74 -9.75 2.35
CA TRP A 77 9.08 -9.21 2.37
C TRP A 77 9.08 -7.68 2.26
N ALA A 78 8.18 -7.13 1.42
CA ALA A 78 8.07 -5.69 1.23
C ALA A 78 6.63 -5.23 0.97
N VAL A 79 6.40 -3.95 1.16
CA VAL A 79 5.26 -3.22 0.60
C VAL A 79 5.78 -2.03 -0.19
N THR A 80 5.05 -1.62 -1.22
CA THR A 80 5.31 -0.33 -1.87
C THR A 80 4.47 0.75 -1.20
N ALA A 81 4.96 1.99 -1.18
CA ALA A 81 4.25 3.09 -0.52
C ALA A 81 2.91 3.42 -1.19
N GLN A 82 2.83 3.24 -2.51
CA GLN A 82 1.65 3.45 -3.35
C GLN A 82 1.96 2.93 -4.76
N ASN A 83 1.02 2.23 -5.40
CA ASN A 83 1.13 1.92 -6.83
C ASN A 83 0.97 3.20 -7.67
N GLU A 84 1.88 3.44 -8.60
CA GLU A 84 1.82 4.52 -9.60
C GLU A 84 1.33 5.87 -9.02
N PRO A 85 2.03 6.44 -8.01
CA PRO A 85 1.64 7.69 -7.36
C PRO A 85 1.55 8.89 -8.31
N LEU A 86 2.17 8.84 -9.49
CA LEU A 86 2.13 9.91 -10.49
C LEU A 86 0.95 9.76 -11.46
N ALA A 87 0.31 8.58 -11.54
CA ALA A 87 -0.74 8.30 -12.52
C ALA A 87 -1.92 9.28 -12.48
N ALA A 88 -2.26 9.78 -11.30
CA ALA A 88 -3.40 10.70 -11.10
C ALA A 88 -3.01 12.18 -11.01
N ILE A 89 -1.73 12.52 -11.21
CA ILE A 89 -1.27 13.91 -11.12
C ILE A 89 -1.67 14.69 -12.37
N PHE A 90 -1.42 14.11 -13.55
CA PHE A 90 -1.57 14.80 -14.83
C PHE A 90 -2.95 14.58 -15.47
N THR A 91 -3.50 13.37 -15.38
CA THR A 91 -4.82 13.03 -15.93
C THR A 91 -5.62 12.24 -14.89
N PRO A 92 -6.95 12.42 -14.80
CA PRO A 92 -7.77 11.63 -13.90
C PRO A 92 -7.97 10.21 -14.47
N PRO A 93 -7.39 9.16 -13.86
CA PRO A 93 -7.56 7.81 -14.38
C PRO A 93 -8.95 7.27 -14.07
N LEU A 94 -9.43 6.37 -14.91
CA LEU A 94 -10.68 5.63 -14.71
C LEU A 94 -10.52 4.39 -13.81
N PHE A 95 -9.29 4.12 -13.35
CA PHE A 95 -8.93 3.02 -12.46
C PHE A 95 -8.58 3.51 -11.05
N PRO A 96 -8.54 2.61 -10.04
CA PRO A 96 -8.25 3.01 -8.68
C PRO A 96 -6.84 3.57 -8.51
N THR A 97 -6.68 4.67 -7.79
CA THR A 97 -5.40 5.40 -7.69
C THR A 97 -5.33 6.26 -6.44
N ILE A 98 -4.15 6.59 -5.91
CA ILE A 98 -3.94 7.78 -5.08
C ILE A 98 -2.72 8.52 -5.58
N ALA A 99 -2.88 9.81 -5.82
CA ALA A 99 -1.77 10.67 -6.20
C ALA A 99 -0.88 10.99 -4.98
N PHE A 100 0.42 10.87 -5.14
CA PHE A 100 1.43 11.44 -4.24
C PHE A 100 2.49 12.17 -5.07
N THR A 101 2.79 13.41 -4.70
CA THR A 101 4.06 14.02 -5.12
C THR A 101 5.23 13.36 -4.37
N ALA A 102 6.46 13.49 -4.89
CA ALA A 102 7.65 12.98 -4.21
C ALA A 102 7.78 13.49 -2.75
N ALA A 103 7.45 14.76 -2.51
CA ALA A 103 7.47 15.34 -1.16
C ALA A 103 6.38 14.74 -0.26
N GLN A 104 5.17 14.51 -0.79
CA GLN A 104 4.09 13.86 -0.04
C GLN A 104 4.44 12.41 0.29
N GLN A 105 4.99 11.65 -0.65
CA GLN A 105 5.42 10.26 -0.42
C GLN A 105 6.53 10.21 0.63
N ARG A 106 7.54 11.07 0.54
CA ARG A 106 8.60 11.21 1.56
C ARG A 106 8.00 11.44 2.94
N ASP A 107 7.15 12.45 3.08
CA ASP A 107 6.61 12.83 4.38
C ASP A 107 5.71 11.75 4.96
N PHE A 108 4.89 11.08 4.12
CA PHE A 108 4.08 9.94 4.54
C PHE A 108 4.94 8.77 5.03
N VAL A 109 6.02 8.42 4.33
CA VAL A 109 6.94 7.35 4.74
C VAL A 109 7.62 7.70 6.06
N VAL A 110 8.14 8.92 6.20
CA VAL A 110 8.89 9.34 7.40
C VAL A 110 7.99 9.49 8.63
N ARG A 111 6.79 10.08 8.47
CA ARG A 111 5.94 10.45 9.60
C ARG A 111 4.90 9.40 9.98
N ASP A 112 4.48 8.56 9.05
CA ASP A 112 3.32 7.67 9.25
C ASP A 112 3.67 6.21 8.95
N LEU A 113 3.95 5.86 7.69
CA LEU A 113 4.09 4.45 7.27
C LEU A 113 5.32 3.77 7.89
N GLY A 114 6.48 4.42 7.86
CA GLY A 114 7.71 3.91 8.45
C GLY A 114 7.56 3.63 9.95
N PRO A 115 7.15 4.63 10.77
CA PRO A 115 6.91 4.42 12.19
C PRO A 115 5.82 3.37 12.49
N ALA A 116 4.76 3.27 11.69
CA ALA A 116 3.71 2.26 11.88
C ALA A 116 4.25 0.84 11.64
N LEU A 117 4.98 0.61 10.53
CA LEU A 117 5.58 -0.69 10.24
C LEU A 117 6.66 -1.07 11.25
N ALA A 118 7.52 -0.12 11.66
CA ALA A 118 8.56 -0.37 12.65
C ALA A 118 8.02 -0.76 14.04
N LYS A 119 6.81 -0.31 14.39
CA LYS A 119 6.11 -0.70 15.63
C LYS A 119 5.31 -2.00 15.49
N SER A 120 5.08 -2.45 14.27
CA SER A 120 4.34 -3.68 13.99
C SER A 120 5.25 -4.91 14.15
N PRO A 121 4.69 -6.12 14.36
CA PRO A 121 5.49 -7.35 14.44
C PRO A 121 6.04 -7.80 13.08
N HIS A 122 5.74 -7.09 11.99
CA HIS A 122 6.07 -7.50 10.63
C HIS A 122 7.43 -6.93 10.19
N PRO A 123 8.43 -7.76 9.86
CA PRO A 123 9.74 -7.31 9.38
C PRO A 123 9.71 -6.91 7.89
N THR A 124 8.73 -6.08 7.52
CA THR A 124 8.41 -5.73 6.12
C THR A 124 9.15 -4.47 5.69
N ARG A 125 9.79 -4.54 4.51
CA ARG A 125 10.52 -3.40 3.90
C ARG A 125 9.57 -2.46 3.18
N ILE A 126 9.98 -1.21 2.99
CA ILE A 126 9.25 -0.23 2.17
C ILE A 126 10.01 0.00 0.88
N ILE A 127 9.31 -0.14 -0.25
CA ILE A 127 9.76 0.27 -1.58
C ILE A 127 9.06 1.59 -1.92
N ILE A 128 9.81 2.60 -2.32
CA ILE A 128 9.27 3.91 -2.74
C ILE A 128 9.08 3.96 -4.26
N LEU A 129 8.47 5.04 -4.76
CA LEU A 129 8.11 5.26 -6.16
C LEU A 129 7.05 4.27 -6.67
N ASP A 130 7.41 3.03 -6.99
CA ASP A 130 6.54 2.01 -7.64
C ASP A 130 5.79 2.58 -8.85
N ASP A 131 6.55 3.28 -9.69
CA ASP A 131 6.08 4.00 -10.87
C ASP A 131 7.14 3.91 -11.99
N GLN A 132 6.84 4.50 -13.14
CA GLN A 132 7.75 4.65 -14.28
C GLN A 132 9.11 5.25 -13.86
N ARG A 133 10.15 4.82 -14.56
CA ARG A 133 11.53 5.25 -14.34
C ARG A 133 11.78 6.72 -14.72
N ILE A 134 10.95 7.28 -15.61
CA ILE A 134 11.22 8.51 -16.39
C ILE A 134 9.99 9.38 -16.46
#